data_AF-A0A9W9HEX7-F1
#
_entry.id   AF-A0A9W9HEX7-F1
#
_cell.length_a   1.000
_cell.length_b   1.000
_cell.length_c   1.000
_cell.angle_alpha   90.00
_cell.angle_beta   90.00
_cell.angle_gamma   90.00
#
_symmetry.space_group_name_H-M   'P 1'
#
loop_
_entity.id
_entity.type
_entity.pdbx_description
1 polymer ?
#
loop_
_entity_poly.entity_id
_entity_poly.type
_entity_poly.pdbx_seq_one_letter_code
_entity_poly.pdbx_strand_id
1 'polypeptide(L)'
;MPSPFFTRNTIADKDSLALLQLRRDQIIPTILRDHDDENQGYWEGKVTNTRFGSFPHSTLIGQPWGTQVGASKVDTGSRGRKSTKRKAEELDAATTPSGEEDANKKPLLRAPVAADSGFLHILAPTPEAWTISLPHRTQVVYTPDYSYILHRLRARPGCTVIEAGAGSGSFTHAAARAVFNGYPEAEQAAKRQRLGKVCSYEFHEQRVGKVQQELRDHGLDGMVEATHRDVYEDGFLLGDPITGKSPKANAIFLDLPAPWLALKHLVRNPPDGRESALDPESPAYLCTFSPCLEQAERTIRTMRQLSWLNISMVEVAQRRLDVKRDRVGLDTEGVRGATTFPKTVEEAVAKLRSDEERAKLIRDHRQTKDEPNYQPIVKETPFYKEKSNVPLYAQGRLTHRSEPDLRTHTSYLVFAILPRSWSEEDEQKCRKQWPSAQISKTDNEPPLSKKQMKKQAAIERAKLKEAEKQKTEQAQSESGDKTEAKVEEQTSEA
;
A
#
# COMPACT_ATOMS: atom_id res chain seq x y z
N MET A 1 3.28 18.72 11.23
CA MET A 1 4.59 18.04 11.31
C MET A 1 4.77 17.20 10.04
N PRO A 2 5.93 17.21 9.37
CA PRO A 2 6.15 16.34 8.22
C PRO A 2 6.09 14.86 8.62
N SER A 3 5.29 14.07 7.94
CA SER A 3 5.24 12.62 8.17
C SER A 3 6.59 11.93 7.91
N PRO A 4 7.11 11.10 8.83
CA PRO A 4 8.33 10.31 8.61
C PRO A 4 8.16 9.23 7.52
N PHE A 5 6.93 8.99 7.04
CA PHE A 5 6.65 8.11 5.90
C PHE A 5 7.01 8.74 4.55
N PHE A 6 7.06 10.08 4.44
CA PHE A 6 7.31 10.80 3.19
C PHE A 6 8.64 11.54 3.18
N THR A 7 8.91 12.32 4.24
CA THR A 7 10.13 13.09 4.39
C THR A 7 10.86 12.56 5.61
N ARG A 8 12.08 12.06 5.39
CA ARG A 8 12.88 11.45 6.43
C ARG A 8 14.06 12.35 6.73
N ASN A 9 14.22 12.69 8.00
CA ASN A 9 15.50 13.18 8.48
C ASN A 9 16.52 12.03 8.47
N THR A 10 17.80 12.37 8.54
CA THR A 10 18.89 11.38 8.56
C THR A 10 18.97 10.62 9.89
N ILE A 11 18.36 11.17 10.94
CA ILE A 11 18.36 10.66 12.31
C ILE A 11 16.94 10.40 12.82
N ALA A 12 16.86 9.65 13.90
CA ALA A 12 15.64 9.34 14.62
C ALA A 12 15.22 10.50 15.52
N ASP A 13 14.19 11.24 15.11
CA ASP A 13 13.74 12.43 15.83
C ASP A 13 12.89 12.08 17.06
N LYS A 14 12.96 12.99 18.03
CA LYS A 14 12.03 12.99 19.17
C LYS A 14 10.60 13.25 18.66
N ASP A 15 9.62 12.63 19.31
CA ASP A 15 8.18 12.70 19.02
C ASP A 15 7.79 12.17 17.63
N SER A 16 8.69 11.45 16.96
CA SER A 16 8.44 10.78 15.67
C SER A 16 8.25 9.27 15.85
N LEU A 17 7.49 8.66 14.94
CA LEU A 17 7.39 7.21 14.82
C LEU A 17 8.74 6.61 14.40
N ALA A 18 9.15 5.57 15.12
CA ALA A 18 10.26 4.70 14.76
C ALA A 18 9.83 3.23 14.80
N LEU A 19 10.49 2.42 13.97
CA LEU A 19 10.28 0.98 13.94
C LEU A 19 11.50 0.27 14.52
N LEU A 20 11.28 -0.46 15.61
CA LEU A 20 12.32 -1.19 16.33
C LEU A 20 12.37 -2.64 15.84
N GLN A 21 13.34 -2.97 15.00
CA GLN A 21 13.50 -4.31 14.44
C GLN A 21 14.34 -5.19 15.36
N LEU A 22 13.69 -6.19 15.96
CA LEU A 22 14.34 -7.18 16.84
C LEU A 22 14.80 -8.42 16.06
N ARG A 23 13.95 -8.86 15.13
CA ARG A 23 14.20 -9.98 14.20
C ARG A 23 13.47 -9.69 12.89
N ARG A 24 13.70 -10.51 11.88
CA ARG A 24 13.13 -10.34 10.53
C ARG A 24 11.63 -10.03 10.53
N ASP A 25 10.86 -10.80 11.32
CA ASP A 25 9.39 -10.70 11.39
C ASP A 25 8.91 -10.16 12.75
N GLN A 26 9.80 -9.52 13.52
CA GLN A 26 9.47 -8.95 14.83
C GLN A 26 9.91 -7.49 14.86
N ILE A 27 8.97 -6.62 14.51
CA ILE A 27 9.11 -5.17 14.48
C ILE A 27 8.14 -4.58 15.49
N ILE A 28 8.62 -3.69 16.36
CA ILE A 28 7.80 -2.98 17.34
C ILE A 28 7.72 -1.52 16.89
N PRO A 29 6.53 -1.00 16.58
CA PRO A 29 6.35 0.43 16.31
C PRO A 29 6.29 1.18 17.63
N THR A 30 6.96 2.34 17.71
CA THR A 30 6.86 3.20 18.89
C THR A 30 7.13 4.66 18.54
N ILE A 31 6.41 5.57 19.19
CA ILE A 31 6.73 7.00 19.14
C ILE A 31 7.89 7.25 20.11
N LEU A 32 9.00 7.79 19.59
CA LEU A 32 10.20 8.10 20.36
C LEU A 32 9.94 9.29 21.28
N ARG A 33 10.14 9.13 22.58
CA ARG A 33 9.87 10.16 23.59
C ARG A 33 10.88 10.02 24.71
N ASP A 34 11.35 11.15 25.22
CA ASP A 34 12.33 11.20 26.32
C ASP A 34 11.66 11.15 27.70
N HIS A 35 10.34 11.27 27.77
CA HIS A 35 9.55 11.22 29.00
C HIS A 35 8.57 10.05 28.97
N ASP A 36 8.14 9.62 30.16
CA ASP A 36 7.26 8.48 30.35
C ASP A 36 5.79 8.93 30.39
N ASP A 37 5.15 9.00 29.23
CA ASP A 37 3.76 9.47 29.12
C ASP A 37 2.75 8.51 29.74
N GLU A 38 3.12 7.24 29.82
CA GLU A 38 2.27 6.19 30.38
C GLU A 38 2.48 6.03 31.89
N ASN A 39 3.34 6.87 32.49
CA ASN A 39 3.73 6.80 33.90
C ASN A 39 4.09 5.37 34.32
N GLN A 40 4.79 4.63 33.44
CA GLN A 40 5.33 3.31 33.77
C GLN A 40 6.37 3.41 34.91
N GLY A 41 6.86 4.64 35.15
CA GLY A 41 7.66 5.18 36.23
C GLY A 41 9.14 4.89 36.08
N TYR A 42 9.64 4.65 34.87
CA TYR A 42 11.06 4.46 34.61
C TYR A 42 11.86 5.74 34.89
N TRP A 43 13.06 5.59 35.43
CA TRP A 43 13.93 6.75 35.74
C TRP A 43 14.66 7.27 34.48
N GLU A 44 14.65 6.49 33.41
CA GLU A 44 15.19 6.80 32.08
C GLU A 44 14.19 7.46 31.13
N GLY A 45 12.92 7.64 31.55
CA GLY A 45 11.84 8.08 30.68
C GLY A 45 11.14 6.91 29.99
N LYS A 46 10.70 7.07 28.74
CA LYS A 46 10.04 5.97 28.02
C LYS A 46 11.03 4.84 27.71
N VAL A 47 10.68 3.61 28.07
CA VAL A 47 11.51 2.41 27.83
C VAL A 47 10.71 1.37 27.05
N THR A 48 11.26 0.90 25.93
CA THR A 48 10.71 -0.26 25.22
C THR A 48 11.35 -1.53 25.79
N ASN A 49 10.54 -2.38 26.42
CA ASN A 49 10.99 -3.65 26.99
C ASN A 49 10.74 -4.81 26.02
N THR A 50 11.72 -5.68 25.88
CA THR A 50 11.64 -6.86 25.00
C THR A 50 12.27 -8.07 25.70
N ARG A 51 12.02 -9.28 25.18
CA ARG A 51 12.73 -10.49 25.64
C ARG A 51 14.25 -10.46 25.43
N PHE A 52 14.75 -9.50 24.66
CA PHE A 52 16.18 -9.34 24.37
C PHE A 52 16.84 -8.22 25.19
N GLY A 53 16.07 -7.55 26.07
CA GLY A 53 16.55 -6.46 26.89
C GLY A 53 15.62 -5.24 26.86
N SER A 54 16.01 -4.23 27.64
CA SER A 54 15.29 -2.96 27.78
C SER A 54 16.01 -1.86 26.99
N PHE A 55 15.24 -1.04 26.28
CA PHE A 55 15.75 0.00 25.38
C PHE A 55 15.12 1.35 25.73
N PRO A 56 15.80 2.16 26.55
CA PRO A 56 15.39 3.54 26.82
C PRO A 56 15.36 4.37 25.53
N HIS A 57 14.31 5.15 25.34
CA HIS A 57 14.14 5.95 24.13
C HIS A 57 15.19 7.06 24.02
N SER A 58 15.75 7.51 25.15
CA SER A 58 16.90 8.40 25.18
C SER A 58 18.14 7.85 24.47
N THR A 59 18.32 6.53 24.37
CA THR A 59 19.42 5.92 23.57
C THR A 59 19.10 5.80 22.09
N LEU A 60 17.82 5.94 21.73
CA LEU A 60 17.30 5.76 20.36
C LEU A 60 17.21 7.11 19.62
N ILE A 61 16.82 8.16 20.34
CA ILE A 61 16.69 9.52 19.80
C ILE A 61 18.06 10.04 19.37
N GLY A 62 18.11 10.70 18.20
CA GLY A 62 19.33 11.26 17.62
C GLY A 62 20.21 10.26 16.88
N GLN A 63 19.89 8.96 16.92
CA GLN A 63 20.66 7.95 16.19
C GLN A 63 20.35 7.99 14.69
N PRO A 64 21.35 7.80 13.81
CA PRO A 64 21.09 7.59 12.39
C PRO A 64 20.17 6.39 12.14
N TRP A 65 19.27 6.48 11.16
CA TRP A 65 18.43 5.35 10.80
C TRP A 65 19.25 4.16 10.32
N GLY A 66 18.89 2.96 10.78
CA GLY A 66 19.61 1.71 10.55
C GLY A 66 20.62 1.35 11.63
N THR A 67 20.86 2.23 12.61
CA THR A 67 21.82 1.99 13.69
C THR A 67 21.43 0.79 14.54
N GLN A 68 22.41 -0.05 14.85
CA GLN A 68 22.26 -1.12 15.84
C GLN A 68 22.45 -0.54 17.25
N VAL A 69 21.44 -0.68 18.09
CA VAL A 69 21.45 -0.16 19.47
C VAL A 69 21.46 -1.32 20.45
N GLY A 70 22.40 -1.30 21.39
CA GLY A 70 22.51 -2.29 22.46
C GLY A 70 21.47 -2.09 23.55
N ALA A 71 21.10 -3.17 24.24
CA ALA A 71 20.21 -3.09 25.39
C ALA A 71 20.86 -2.35 26.57
N SER A 72 20.05 -1.82 27.47
CA SER A 72 20.48 -1.15 28.71
C SER A 72 20.04 -1.91 29.96
N LYS A 73 20.80 -1.77 31.05
CA LYS A 73 20.46 -2.21 32.40
C LYS A 73 19.44 -1.26 32.99
N VAL A 74 18.18 -1.66 32.90
CA VAL A 74 17.02 -0.93 33.42
C VAL A 74 16.44 -1.75 34.58
N ASP A 75 16.00 -1.10 35.67
CA ASP A 75 15.36 -1.82 36.78
C ASP A 75 13.91 -2.19 36.42
N THR A 76 13.77 -3.36 35.80
CA THR A 76 12.47 -3.95 35.43
C THR A 76 11.91 -4.86 36.54
N GLY A 77 12.74 -5.31 37.49
CA GLY A 77 12.44 -6.40 38.41
C GLY A 77 11.83 -5.98 39.75
N SER A 78 12.20 -4.81 40.29
CA SER A 78 11.67 -4.33 41.59
C SER A 78 10.20 -3.88 41.54
N ARG A 79 9.61 -3.85 40.34
CA ARG A 79 8.32 -3.19 40.05
C ARG A 79 7.14 -4.12 39.92
N GLY A 80 7.34 -5.36 39.46
CA GLY A 80 6.26 -6.36 39.33
C GLY A 80 5.66 -6.83 40.67
N ARG A 81 6.25 -6.45 41.81
CA ARG A 81 5.84 -6.86 43.16
C ARG A 81 5.14 -5.77 43.99
N LYS A 82 4.99 -4.54 43.48
CA LYS A 82 4.17 -3.51 44.14
C LYS A 82 2.69 -3.67 43.79
N SER A 83 2.12 -4.80 44.20
CA SER A 83 0.68 -5.03 44.24
C SER A 83 0.08 -4.20 45.39
N THR A 84 -0.73 -3.19 45.04
CA THR A 84 -1.91 -2.65 45.75
C THR A 84 -1.91 -2.34 47.26
N LYS A 85 -0.85 -2.59 48.03
CA LYS A 85 -0.87 -2.41 49.49
C LYS A 85 -0.59 -0.97 49.94
N ARG A 86 0.17 -0.19 49.16
CA ARG A 86 0.51 1.20 49.54
C ARG A 86 -0.65 2.18 49.40
N LYS A 87 -1.69 1.86 48.63
CA LYS A 87 -2.86 2.75 48.49
C LYS A 87 -3.83 2.68 49.68
N ALA A 88 -3.65 1.72 50.59
CA ALA A 88 -4.46 1.59 51.81
C ALA A 88 -3.77 2.18 53.05
N GLU A 89 -2.44 2.25 53.09
CA GLU A 89 -1.69 2.80 54.24
C GLU A 89 -1.50 4.33 54.18
N GLU A 90 -1.68 4.95 53.01
CA GLU A 90 -1.56 6.42 52.84
C GLU A 90 -2.82 7.21 53.29
N LEU A 91 -3.92 6.54 53.62
CA LEU A 91 -5.16 7.18 54.10
C LEU A 91 -5.27 7.29 55.62
N ASP A 92 -4.43 6.59 56.39
CA ASP A 92 -4.51 6.54 57.87
C ASP A 92 -3.38 7.27 58.62
N ALA A 93 -2.44 7.91 57.90
CA ALA A 93 -1.33 8.64 58.52
C ALA A 93 -1.37 10.14 58.20
N ALA A 94 -2.50 10.78 58.51
CA ALA A 94 -2.62 12.23 58.49
C ALA A 94 -2.59 12.80 59.91
N THR A 95 -1.40 12.89 60.53
CA THR A 95 -1.17 13.89 61.61
C THR A 95 0.32 14.22 61.77
N THR A 96 0.59 15.53 61.84
CA THR A 96 1.79 16.27 62.31
C THR A 96 2.90 16.65 61.29
N PRO A 97 3.33 17.93 61.24
CA PRO A 97 4.17 18.48 60.17
C PRO A 97 5.64 18.69 60.61
N SER A 98 6.59 18.35 59.75
CA SER A 98 7.95 18.92 59.81
C SER A 98 8.75 18.56 58.55
N GLY A 99 9.18 19.57 57.81
CA GLY A 99 10.16 19.44 56.73
C GLY A 99 9.68 20.09 55.44
N GLU A 100 10.06 21.35 55.24
CA GLU A 100 10.10 21.97 53.92
C GLU A 100 11.10 21.18 53.06
N GLU A 101 10.60 20.24 52.25
CA GLU A 101 11.34 19.73 51.10
C GLU A 101 10.80 20.38 49.83
N ASP A 102 11.70 21.13 49.19
CA ASP A 102 11.56 21.78 47.90
C ASP A 102 10.78 20.92 46.87
N ALA A 103 9.51 21.26 46.66
CA ALA A 103 8.63 20.66 45.67
C ALA A 103 8.94 21.10 44.22
N ASN A 104 10.20 21.40 43.88
CA ASN A 104 10.54 21.96 42.56
C ASN A 104 11.82 21.41 41.91
N LYS A 105 12.20 20.16 42.18
CA LYS A 105 13.14 19.42 41.32
C LYS A 105 12.42 18.25 40.67
N LYS A 106 12.05 18.40 39.39
CA LYS A 106 11.78 17.25 38.52
C LYS A 106 12.99 16.30 38.64
N PRO A 107 12.80 15.01 38.96
CA PRO A 107 13.93 14.09 39.06
C PRO A 107 14.65 14.05 37.72
N LEU A 108 15.93 14.40 37.72
CA LEU A 108 16.80 14.30 36.55
C LEU A 108 16.79 12.85 36.06
N LEU A 109 16.45 12.65 34.78
CA LEU A 109 16.48 11.34 34.15
C LEU A 109 17.87 10.73 34.31
N ARG A 110 17.96 9.53 34.85
CA ARG A 110 19.26 8.89 35.07
C ARG A 110 19.76 8.31 33.74
N ALA A 111 21.07 8.44 33.51
CA ALA A 111 21.70 8.01 32.26
C ALA A 111 21.65 6.48 32.12
N PRO A 112 21.27 5.97 30.93
CA PRO A 112 21.18 4.54 30.67
C PRO A 112 22.56 3.88 30.66
N VAL A 113 22.67 2.69 31.25
CA VAL A 113 23.92 1.90 31.34
C VAL A 113 23.80 0.69 30.42
N ALA A 114 24.79 0.40 29.59
CA ALA A 114 24.74 -0.73 28.65
C ALA A 114 24.62 -2.10 29.37
N ALA A 115 23.79 -2.99 28.79
CA ALA A 115 23.66 -4.39 29.20
C ALA A 115 24.69 -5.28 28.49
N ASP A 116 24.89 -6.49 29.03
CA ASP A 116 25.95 -7.39 28.56
C ASP A 116 25.56 -8.13 27.25
N SER A 117 24.27 -8.14 26.88
CA SER A 117 23.79 -8.71 25.63
C SER A 117 22.44 -8.12 25.21
N GLY A 118 22.09 -8.29 23.94
CA GLY A 118 20.83 -7.80 23.36
C GLY A 118 21.03 -6.57 22.49
N PHE A 119 20.37 -6.57 21.33
CA PHE A 119 20.38 -5.43 20.41
C PHE A 119 19.09 -5.36 19.61
N LEU A 120 18.84 -4.20 19.02
CA LEU A 120 17.82 -3.98 18.00
C LEU A 120 18.38 -3.05 16.91
N HIS A 121 17.69 -2.95 15.79
CA HIS A 121 17.94 -1.91 14.78
C HIS A 121 16.81 -0.90 14.80
N ILE A 122 17.16 0.38 14.79
CA ILE A 122 16.19 1.47 14.67
C ILE A 122 15.97 1.80 13.20
N LEU A 123 14.74 1.70 12.71
CA LEU A 123 14.41 1.89 11.30
C LEU A 123 13.41 3.03 11.11
N ALA A 124 13.62 3.79 10.03
CA ALA A 124 12.63 4.75 9.58
C ALA A 124 11.35 4.03 9.12
N PRO A 125 10.16 4.60 9.39
CA PRO A 125 8.92 3.96 9.02
C PRO A 125 8.76 3.87 7.49
N THR A 126 8.28 2.71 7.06
CA THR A 126 7.80 2.43 5.70
C THR A 126 6.42 1.80 5.83
N PRO A 127 5.50 1.99 4.87
CA PRO A 127 4.24 1.26 4.84
C PRO A 127 4.44 -0.26 4.92
N GLU A 128 5.49 -0.81 4.30
CA GLU A 128 5.83 -2.24 4.35
C GLU A 128 6.17 -2.70 5.76
N ALA A 129 7.12 -2.03 6.42
CA ALA A 129 7.53 -2.41 7.77
C ALA A 129 6.44 -2.10 8.80
N TRP A 130 5.66 -1.03 8.59
CA TRP A 130 4.46 -0.72 9.36
C TRP A 130 3.46 -1.87 9.28
N THR A 131 3.14 -2.34 8.07
CA THR A 131 2.22 -3.46 7.83
C THR A 131 2.62 -4.73 8.59
N ILE A 132 3.92 -5.04 8.62
CA ILE A 132 4.45 -6.20 9.35
C ILE A 132 4.33 -6.01 10.87
N SER A 133 4.41 -4.77 11.34
CA SER A 133 4.39 -4.43 12.77
C SER A 133 2.98 -4.27 13.36
N LEU A 134 1.95 -4.22 12.51
CA LEU A 134 0.57 -4.02 12.94
C LEU A 134 0.07 -5.17 13.82
N PRO A 135 -0.61 -4.88 14.94
CA PRO A 135 -1.28 -5.92 15.69
C PRO A 135 -2.43 -6.49 14.85
N HIS A 136 -2.49 -7.81 14.68
CA HIS A 136 -3.54 -8.53 13.94
C HIS A 136 -4.90 -8.48 14.65
N ARG A 137 -5.53 -7.30 14.72
CA ARG A 137 -6.85 -7.09 15.31
C ARG A 137 -7.99 -7.27 14.30
N THR A 138 -7.69 -7.10 13.02
CA THR A 138 -8.61 -7.31 11.89
C THR A 138 -7.87 -7.90 10.70
N GLN A 139 -8.61 -8.22 9.65
CA GLN A 139 -8.03 -8.47 8.34
C GLN A 139 -7.10 -7.30 7.96
N VAL A 140 -5.92 -7.66 7.46
CA VAL A 140 -4.88 -6.72 7.03
C VAL A 140 -4.62 -6.99 5.55
N VAL A 141 -4.65 -5.95 4.73
CA VAL A 141 -4.17 -6.02 3.36
C VAL A 141 -2.66 -5.97 3.38
N TYR A 142 -1.99 -7.00 2.88
CA TYR A 142 -0.52 -7.11 2.93
C TYR A 142 0.14 -6.52 1.70
N THR A 143 1.47 -6.36 1.77
CA THR A 143 2.27 -5.74 0.71
C THR A 143 2.07 -6.29 -0.69
N PRO A 144 2.00 -7.62 -0.92
CA PRO A 144 1.76 -8.13 -2.27
C PRO A 144 0.43 -7.64 -2.85
N ASP A 145 -0.63 -7.67 -2.03
CA ASP A 145 -1.97 -7.26 -2.44
C ASP A 145 -2.01 -5.74 -2.67
N TYR A 146 -1.69 -4.92 -1.67
CA TYR A 146 -1.83 -3.46 -1.82
C TYR A 146 -0.89 -2.89 -2.87
N SER A 147 0.30 -3.47 -3.08
CA SER A 147 1.23 -2.98 -4.12
C SER A 147 0.67 -3.25 -5.51
N TYR A 148 0.10 -4.45 -5.73
CA TYR A 148 -0.58 -4.81 -6.97
C TYR A 148 -1.85 -3.96 -7.18
N ILE A 149 -2.65 -3.77 -6.13
CA ILE A 149 -3.86 -2.94 -6.16
C ILE A 149 -3.51 -1.49 -6.52
N LEU A 150 -2.62 -0.84 -5.79
CA LEU A 150 -2.25 0.56 -6.03
C LEU A 150 -1.68 0.76 -7.44
N HIS A 151 -0.86 -0.19 -7.91
CA HIS A 151 -0.34 -0.16 -9.27
C HIS A 151 -1.46 -0.29 -10.32
N ARG A 152 -2.35 -1.27 -10.17
CA ARG A 152 -3.44 -1.53 -11.13
C ARG A 152 -4.55 -0.47 -11.08
N LEU A 153 -4.77 0.16 -9.93
CA LEU A 153 -5.63 1.36 -9.77
C LEU A 153 -4.98 2.64 -10.31
N ARG A 154 -3.70 2.58 -10.73
CA ARG A 154 -2.93 3.72 -11.23
C ARG A 154 -2.83 4.85 -10.19
N ALA A 155 -2.73 4.49 -8.91
CA ALA A 155 -2.46 5.44 -7.85
C ALA A 155 -1.11 6.12 -8.11
N ARG A 156 -1.11 7.45 -8.10
CA ARG A 156 0.05 8.28 -8.43
C ARG A 156 -0.04 9.64 -7.73
N PRO A 157 1.07 10.39 -7.65
CA PRO A 157 1.11 11.75 -7.12
C PRO A 157 -0.08 12.61 -7.60
N GLY A 158 -0.83 13.20 -6.67
CA GLY A 158 -1.99 14.06 -6.96
C GLY A 158 -3.33 13.34 -7.15
N CYS A 159 -3.34 12.00 -7.09
CA CYS A 159 -4.60 11.24 -7.10
C CYS A 159 -5.38 11.38 -5.79
N THR A 160 -6.71 11.21 -5.88
CA THR A 160 -7.56 11.08 -4.70
C THR A 160 -8.10 9.66 -4.62
N VAL A 161 -7.71 8.97 -3.55
CA VAL A 161 -8.10 7.59 -3.28
C VAL A 161 -9.28 7.59 -2.30
N ILE A 162 -10.33 6.84 -2.61
CA ILE A 162 -11.32 6.41 -1.61
C ILE A 162 -10.89 5.03 -1.11
N GLU A 163 -10.84 4.88 0.20
CA GLU A 163 -10.72 3.60 0.89
C GLU A 163 -11.95 3.42 1.76
N ALA A 164 -12.59 2.26 1.74
CA ALA A 164 -13.65 1.94 2.69
C ALA A 164 -13.47 0.55 3.27
N GLY A 165 -13.47 0.55 4.61
CA GLY A 165 -12.74 -0.38 5.46
C GLY A 165 -11.35 0.17 5.78
N ALA A 166 -11.24 1.20 6.65
CA ALA A 166 -9.93 1.69 7.10
C ALA A 166 -9.13 0.61 7.84
N GLY A 167 -9.84 -0.27 8.55
CA GLY A 167 -9.29 -1.51 9.09
C GLY A 167 -8.16 -1.28 10.09
N SER A 168 -6.94 -1.67 9.74
CA SER A 168 -5.73 -1.51 10.55
C SER A 168 -4.80 -0.39 10.04
N GLY A 169 -5.19 0.35 9.00
CA GLY A 169 -4.39 1.42 8.42
C GLY A 169 -3.27 0.95 7.49
N SER A 170 -3.11 -0.36 7.23
CA SER A 170 -2.07 -0.90 6.33
C SER A 170 -2.14 -0.30 4.91
N PHE A 171 -3.29 -0.46 4.25
CA PHE A 171 -3.50 0.08 2.91
C PHE A 171 -3.47 1.60 2.91
N THR A 172 -4.08 2.25 3.93
CA THR A 172 -4.07 3.71 4.12
C THR A 172 -2.65 4.31 4.02
N HIS A 173 -1.67 3.75 4.75
CA HIS A 173 -0.29 4.25 4.71
C HIS A 173 0.37 4.05 3.33
N ALA A 174 0.13 2.91 2.69
CA ALA A 174 0.65 2.63 1.36
C ALA A 174 0.04 3.56 0.29
N ALA A 175 -1.28 3.80 0.37
CA ALA A 175 -2.01 4.69 -0.50
C ALA A 175 -1.58 6.14 -0.32
N ALA A 176 -1.40 6.60 0.92
CA ALA A 176 -0.93 7.95 1.22
C ALA A 176 0.44 8.20 0.58
N ARG A 177 1.37 7.24 0.68
CA ARG A 177 2.68 7.34 -0.01
C ARG A 177 2.54 7.37 -1.53
N ALA A 178 1.64 6.57 -2.11
CA ALA A 178 1.47 6.49 -3.56
C ALA A 178 0.92 7.80 -4.16
N VAL A 179 0.08 8.53 -3.41
CA VAL A 179 -0.53 9.78 -3.89
C VAL A 179 0.21 11.04 -3.47
N PHE A 180 1.18 10.93 -2.55
CA PHE A 180 1.92 12.07 -2.03
C PHE A 180 2.65 12.85 -3.12
N ASN A 181 2.43 14.17 -3.12
CA ASN A 181 3.06 15.10 -4.08
C ASN A 181 3.39 16.48 -3.47
N GLY A 182 3.42 16.57 -2.13
CA GLY A 182 3.69 17.81 -1.39
C GLY A 182 2.81 17.95 -0.14
N TYR A 183 3.25 18.77 0.80
CA TYR A 183 2.44 19.17 1.96
C TYR A 183 1.58 20.39 1.62
N PRO A 184 0.38 20.53 2.22
CA PRO A 184 -0.51 21.67 1.96
C PRO A 184 0.11 23.06 2.22
N GLU A 185 1.10 23.14 3.11
CA GLU A 185 1.69 24.39 3.59
C GLU A 185 3.00 24.80 2.86
N ALA A 186 3.49 24.00 1.91
CA ALA A 186 4.70 24.37 1.16
C ALA A 186 4.40 25.60 0.28
N GLU A 187 5.08 26.71 0.58
CA GLU A 187 4.93 28.01 -0.10
C GLU A 187 4.92 27.83 -1.62
N GLN A 188 3.87 28.40 -2.24
CA GLN A 188 3.58 28.30 -3.67
C GLN A 188 3.37 26.86 -4.20
N ALA A 189 2.36 26.16 -3.70
CA ALA A 189 1.57 25.30 -4.58
C ALA A 189 1.17 26.17 -5.79
N ALA A 190 1.91 26.05 -6.89
CA ALA A 190 1.60 26.71 -8.14
C ALA A 190 0.10 26.49 -8.35
N LYS A 191 -0.68 27.57 -8.55
CA LYS A 191 -2.17 27.66 -8.45
C LYS A 191 -2.98 26.60 -9.24
N ARG A 192 -2.34 25.59 -9.84
CA ARG A 192 -2.88 24.50 -10.64
C ARG A 192 -2.53 23.09 -10.16
N GLN A 193 -1.71 22.88 -9.12
CA GLN A 193 -1.32 21.53 -8.71
C GLN A 193 -2.32 20.94 -7.69
N ARG A 194 -3.06 19.91 -8.11
CA ARG A 194 -3.91 19.12 -7.22
C ARG A 194 -3.06 18.29 -6.27
N LEU A 195 -3.25 18.45 -4.96
CA LEU A 195 -2.59 17.63 -3.96
C LEU A 195 -3.26 16.26 -3.87
N GLY A 196 -2.44 15.22 -3.66
CA GLY A 196 -2.94 13.87 -3.43
C GLY A 196 -3.68 13.78 -2.09
N LYS A 197 -4.68 12.90 -2.00
CA LYS A 197 -5.46 12.72 -0.79
C LYS A 197 -6.00 11.30 -0.66
N VAL A 198 -6.09 10.79 0.56
CA VAL A 198 -6.79 9.53 0.86
C VAL A 198 -8.02 9.87 1.71
N CYS A 199 -9.19 9.49 1.22
CA CYS A 199 -10.46 9.63 1.94
C CYS A 199 -10.83 8.24 2.45
N SER A 200 -10.59 7.99 3.73
CA SER A 200 -10.75 6.68 4.35
C SER A 200 -12.05 6.65 5.17
N TYR A 201 -12.90 5.67 4.93
CA TYR A 201 -14.20 5.53 5.58
C TYR A 201 -14.22 4.28 6.45
N GLU A 202 -14.66 4.45 7.69
CA GLU A 202 -14.75 3.37 8.67
C GLU A 202 -16.09 3.40 9.39
N PHE A 203 -16.72 2.23 9.48
CA PHE A 203 -18.05 2.06 10.07
C PHE A 203 -18.01 2.09 11.60
N HIS A 204 -16.92 1.62 12.22
CA HIS A 204 -16.87 1.53 13.67
C HIS A 204 -16.27 2.80 14.31
N GLU A 205 -17.12 3.60 14.96
CA GLU A 205 -16.75 4.87 15.61
C GLU A 205 -15.47 4.80 16.47
N GLN A 206 -15.38 3.82 17.36
CA GLN A 206 -14.21 3.66 18.24
C GLN A 206 -12.91 3.44 17.47
N ARG A 207 -13.00 2.79 16.29
CA ARG A 207 -11.85 2.55 15.43
C ARG A 207 -11.47 3.79 14.66
N VAL A 208 -12.44 4.57 14.17
CA VAL A 208 -12.19 5.87 13.53
C VAL A 208 -11.38 6.76 14.45
N GLY A 209 -11.78 6.89 15.72
CA GLY A 209 -11.05 7.73 16.68
C GLY A 209 -9.59 7.27 16.90
N LYS A 210 -9.35 5.96 16.94
CA LYS A 210 -8.00 5.38 17.02
C LYS A 210 -7.18 5.65 15.76
N VAL A 211 -7.76 5.43 14.58
CA VAL A 211 -7.11 5.69 13.29
C VAL A 211 -6.78 7.18 13.15
N GLN A 212 -7.70 8.08 13.51
CA GLN A 212 -7.44 9.53 13.48
C GLN A 212 -6.30 9.92 14.41
N GLN A 213 -6.22 9.33 15.61
CA GLN A 213 -5.10 9.57 16.50
C GLN A 213 -3.78 9.05 15.93
N GLU A 214 -3.79 7.83 15.39
CA GLU A 214 -2.62 7.22 14.74
C GLU A 214 -2.13 8.07 13.55
N LEU A 215 -3.05 8.56 12.71
CA LEU A 215 -2.72 9.43 11.59
C LEU A 215 -2.10 10.75 12.06
N ARG A 216 -2.58 11.34 13.17
CA ARG A 216 -1.97 12.52 13.79
C ARG A 216 -0.57 12.24 14.31
N ASP A 217 -0.40 11.14 15.05
CA ASP A 217 0.89 10.72 15.60
C ASP A 217 1.91 10.41 14.49
N HIS A 218 1.43 10.02 13.30
CA HIS A 218 2.26 9.74 12.11
C HIS A 218 2.40 10.95 11.16
N GLY A 219 1.81 12.10 11.47
CA GLY A 219 1.83 13.30 10.62
C GLY A 219 1.14 13.14 9.26
N LEU A 220 0.14 12.25 9.17
CA LEU A 220 -0.63 11.92 7.97
C LEU A 220 -2.00 12.60 7.91
N ASP A 221 -2.42 13.28 8.97
CA ASP A 221 -3.69 13.98 9.13
C ASP A 221 -3.97 15.02 8.03
N GLY A 222 -2.93 15.67 7.49
CA GLY A 222 -3.07 16.60 6.37
C GLY A 222 -3.34 15.95 5.00
N MET A 223 -3.08 14.65 4.85
CA MET A 223 -3.23 13.91 3.59
C MET A 223 -4.31 12.83 3.63
N VAL A 224 -4.60 12.30 4.81
CA VAL A 224 -5.58 11.26 5.04
C VAL A 224 -6.73 11.82 5.86
N GLU A 225 -7.93 11.82 5.28
CA GLU A 225 -9.15 12.18 5.98
C GLU A 225 -9.91 10.90 6.35
N ALA A 226 -9.84 10.51 7.62
CA ALA A 226 -10.57 9.37 8.16
C ALA A 226 -11.94 9.81 8.69
N THR A 227 -13.01 9.23 8.13
CA THR A 227 -14.41 9.60 8.40
C THR A 227 -15.19 8.42 8.97
N HIS A 228 -15.94 8.65 10.05
CA HIS A 228 -16.91 7.68 10.56
C HIS A 228 -18.14 7.69 9.63
N ARG A 229 -18.43 6.56 8.98
CA ARG A 229 -19.47 6.50 7.96
C ARG A 229 -19.95 5.07 7.69
N ASP A 230 -21.27 4.91 7.59
CA ASP A 230 -21.86 3.76 6.91
C ASP A 230 -21.94 4.03 5.41
N VAL A 231 -20.96 3.53 4.67
CA VAL A 231 -20.85 3.75 3.22
C VAL A 231 -21.95 3.04 2.41
N TYR A 232 -22.73 2.14 3.02
CA TYR A 232 -23.84 1.46 2.34
C TYR A 232 -25.09 2.34 2.23
N GLU A 233 -25.28 3.26 3.17
CA GLU A 233 -26.43 4.15 3.21
C GLU A 233 -26.04 5.58 2.85
N ASP A 234 -24.96 6.06 3.46
CA ASP A 234 -24.57 7.47 3.45
C ASP A 234 -23.51 7.81 2.39
N GLY A 235 -23.04 6.81 1.63
CA GLY A 235 -22.09 6.99 0.53
C GLY A 235 -20.74 7.61 0.94
N PHE A 236 -20.12 8.33 0.00
CA PHE A 236 -18.71 8.73 0.05
C PHE A 236 -18.46 10.24 -0.12
N LEU A 237 -19.44 11.08 0.24
CA LEU A 237 -19.23 12.53 0.30
C LEU A 237 -18.51 12.92 1.59
N LEU A 238 -17.59 13.88 1.49
CA LEU A 238 -16.84 14.42 2.63
C LEU A 238 -17.72 15.35 3.46
N GLY A 239 -17.61 15.25 4.78
CA GLY A 239 -18.44 16.01 5.72
C GLY A 239 -19.82 15.38 5.93
N ASP A 240 -20.87 16.15 5.70
CA ASP A 240 -22.25 15.67 5.81
C ASP A 240 -22.62 14.71 4.64
N PRO A 241 -23.33 13.60 4.85
CA PRO A 241 -23.69 12.67 3.78
C PRO A 241 -24.53 13.25 2.62
N ILE A 242 -25.30 14.30 2.89
CA ILE A 242 -26.28 14.85 1.95
C ILE A 242 -25.74 16.13 1.31
N THR A 243 -25.21 17.03 2.15
CA THR A 243 -24.72 18.36 1.75
C THR A 243 -23.20 18.44 1.61
N GLY A 244 -22.52 17.32 1.83
CA GLY A 244 -21.08 17.20 1.74
C GLY A 244 -20.53 17.43 0.35
N LYS A 245 -19.20 17.45 0.28
CA LYS A 245 -18.46 17.73 -0.97
C LYS A 245 -17.93 16.45 -1.58
N SER A 246 -17.88 16.39 -2.90
CA SER A 246 -17.20 15.29 -3.58
C SER A 246 -15.71 15.26 -3.25
N PRO A 247 -15.15 14.09 -2.88
CA PRO A 247 -13.70 13.90 -2.84
C PRO A 247 -13.06 13.92 -4.23
N LYS A 248 -13.86 13.85 -5.32
CA LYS A 248 -13.41 13.74 -6.71
C LYS A 248 -12.46 12.56 -6.88
N ALA A 249 -12.82 11.39 -6.39
CA ALA A 249 -11.91 10.24 -6.37
C ALA A 249 -11.66 9.67 -7.78
N ASN A 250 -10.43 9.21 -8.00
CA ASN A 250 -10.03 8.54 -9.25
C ASN A 250 -9.58 7.10 -9.04
N ALA A 251 -9.22 6.72 -7.81
CA ALA A 251 -8.95 5.34 -7.41
C ALA A 251 -9.79 4.99 -6.19
N ILE A 252 -10.41 3.81 -6.19
CA ILE A 252 -11.31 3.35 -5.14
C ILE A 252 -10.90 1.93 -4.72
N PHE A 253 -10.75 1.74 -3.42
CA PHE A 253 -10.51 0.45 -2.80
C PHE A 253 -11.59 0.16 -1.76
N LEU A 254 -12.29 -0.97 -1.91
CA LEU A 254 -13.35 -1.39 -0.98
C LEU A 254 -12.96 -2.73 -0.34
N ASP A 255 -12.67 -2.70 0.96
CA ASP A 255 -12.51 -3.85 1.84
C ASP A 255 -13.72 -3.90 2.79
N LEU A 256 -14.83 -4.41 2.27
CA LEU A 256 -16.15 -4.36 2.89
C LEU A 256 -16.79 -5.76 2.87
N PRO A 257 -17.62 -6.12 3.86
CA PRO A 257 -18.35 -7.40 3.84
C PRO A 257 -19.28 -7.58 2.63
N ALA A 258 -19.93 -6.50 2.18
CA ALA A 258 -20.88 -6.48 1.07
C ALA A 258 -20.61 -5.29 0.12
N PRO A 259 -19.50 -5.29 -0.65
CA PRO A 259 -19.10 -4.14 -1.45
C PRO A 259 -20.13 -3.79 -2.53
N TRP A 260 -20.91 -4.76 -3.02
CA TRP A 260 -21.98 -4.54 -4.00
C TRP A 260 -23.06 -3.55 -3.52
N LEU A 261 -23.29 -3.41 -2.21
CA LEU A 261 -24.26 -2.46 -1.67
C LEU A 261 -23.77 -1.01 -1.75
N ALA A 262 -22.45 -0.81 -1.64
CA ALA A 262 -21.84 0.52 -1.69
C ALA A 262 -21.72 1.06 -3.13
N LEU A 263 -21.71 0.18 -4.14
CA LEU A 263 -21.49 0.57 -5.54
C LEU A 263 -22.53 1.56 -6.08
N LYS A 264 -23.76 1.56 -5.52
CA LYS A 264 -24.82 2.52 -5.87
C LYS A 264 -24.40 3.99 -5.64
N HIS A 265 -23.46 4.23 -4.73
CA HIS A 265 -22.91 5.55 -4.44
C HIS A 265 -21.67 5.91 -5.26
N LEU A 266 -21.16 4.99 -6.08
CA LEU A 266 -19.97 5.15 -6.93
C LEU A 266 -20.37 5.17 -8.41
N VAL A 267 -21.29 6.05 -8.76
CA VAL A 267 -21.81 6.24 -10.13
C VAL A 267 -21.59 7.66 -10.60
N ARG A 268 -21.56 7.89 -11.93
CA ARG A 268 -21.36 9.23 -12.51
C ARG A 268 -22.52 10.18 -12.22
N ASN A 269 -23.74 9.67 -12.35
CA ASN A 269 -24.96 10.45 -12.19
C ASN A 269 -25.84 9.76 -11.15
N PRO A 270 -25.70 10.10 -9.86
CA PRO A 270 -26.56 9.57 -8.81
C PRO A 270 -28.04 9.87 -9.10
N PRO A 271 -28.97 8.91 -8.92
CA PRO A 271 -30.40 9.12 -9.16
C PRO A 271 -30.99 10.26 -8.35
N ASP A 272 -30.46 10.47 -7.14
CA ASP A 272 -30.92 11.49 -6.19
C ASP A 272 -30.47 12.91 -6.57
N GLY A 273 -29.73 13.09 -7.68
CA GLY A 273 -29.24 14.38 -8.16
C GLY A 273 -28.04 14.96 -7.37
N ARG A 274 -27.60 14.27 -6.31
CA ARG A 274 -26.41 14.65 -5.52
C ARG A 274 -25.11 14.56 -6.33
N GLU A 275 -24.07 15.25 -5.85
CA GLU A 275 -22.74 15.20 -6.45
C GLU A 275 -22.17 13.77 -6.38
N SER A 276 -21.53 13.33 -7.47
CA SER A 276 -20.82 12.05 -7.49
C SER A 276 -19.54 12.14 -6.66
N ALA A 277 -19.21 11.07 -5.92
CA ALA A 277 -17.93 10.98 -5.22
C ALA A 277 -16.71 10.83 -6.19
N LEU A 278 -16.97 10.57 -7.47
CA LEU A 278 -15.96 10.32 -8.48
C LEU A 278 -15.54 11.60 -9.20
N ASP A 279 -14.29 11.67 -9.65
CA ASP A 279 -13.78 12.78 -10.44
C ASP A 279 -14.46 12.84 -11.83
N PRO A 280 -15.22 13.90 -12.18
CA PRO A 280 -15.87 13.99 -13.49
C PRO A 280 -14.87 14.05 -14.66
N GLU A 281 -13.66 14.54 -14.41
CA GLU A 281 -12.66 14.78 -15.45
C GLU A 281 -11.73 13.58 -15.72
N SER A 282 -11.86 12.49 -14.96
CA SER A 282 -11.00 11.32 -15.14
C SER A 282 -11.77 10.00 -14.99
N PRO A 283 -11.31 8.91 -15.65
CA PRO A 283 -11.85 7.58 -15.40
C PRO A 283 -11.59 7.18 -13.94
N ALA A 284 -12.55 6.49 -13.33
CA ALA A 284 -12.43 5.96 -11.98
C ALA A 284 -12.04 4.49 -12.04
N TYR A 285 -11.06 4.11 -11.24
CA TYR A 285 -10.58 2.73 -11.12
C TYR A 285 -11.00 2.18 -9.77
N LEU A 286 -11.61 0.99 -9.76
CA LEU A 286 -12.13 0.35 -8.56
C LEU A 286 -11.47 -1.01 -8.36
N CYS A 287 -11.15 -1.33 -7.12
CA CYS A 287 -10.80 -2.67 -6.67
C CYS A 287 -11.63 -3.01 -5.44
N THR A 288 -12.27 -4.19 -5.43
CA THR A 288 -12.89 -4.75 -4.22
C THR A 288 -12.10 -5.94 -3.72
N PHE A 289 -11.96 -6.05 -2.40
CA PHE A 289 -11.24 -7.11 -1.70
C PHE A 289 -12.25 -8.03 -1.02
N SER A 290 -12.44 -9.24 -1.56
CA SER A 290 -13.48 -10.18 -1.08
C SER A 290 -12.87 -11.56 -0.81
N PRO A 291 -13.00 -12.12 0.40
CA PRO A 291 -12.42 -13.43 0.73
C PRO A 291 -13.15 -14.59 0.04
N CYS A 292 -14.47 -14.49 -0.14
CA CYS A 292 -15.29 -15.55 -0.70
C CYS A 292 -15.64 -15.31 -2.18
N LEU A 293 -15.71 -16.39 -2.96
CA LEU A 293 -15.99 -16.32 -4.40
C LEU A 293 -17.41 -15.78 -4.66
N GLU A 294 -18.39 -16.13 -3.82
CA GLU A 294 -19.78 -15.69 -3.92
C GLU A 294 -19.91 -14.17 -3.71
N GLN A 295 -19.05 -13.59 -2.86
CA GLN A 295 -18.99 -12.14 -2.68
C GLN A 295 -18.45 -11.47 -3.95
N ALA A 296 -17.40 -12.03 -4.55
CA ALA A 296 -16.86 -11.54 -5.81
C ALA A 296 -17.90 -11.64 -6.94
N GLU A 297 -18.62 -12.76 -7.04
CA GLU A 297 -19.65 -13.01 -8.05
C GLU A 297 -20.80 -12.01 -7.97
N ARG A 298 -21.33 -11.75 -6.76
CA ARG A 298 -22.35 -10.71 -6.53
C ARG A 298 -21.85 -9.32 -6.90
N THR A 299 -20.61 -8.99 -6.53
CA THR A 299 -19.99 -7.70 -6.85
C THR A 299 -19.89 -7.48 -8.35
N ILE A 300 -19.40 -8.49 -9.09
CA ILE A 300 -19.30 -8.45 -10.55
C ILE A 300 -20.67 -8.25 -11.19
N ARG A 301 -21.71 -8.92 -10.69
CA ARG A 301 -23.08 -8.76 -11.19
C ARG A 301 -23.58 -7.32 -11.04
N THR A 302 -23.39 -6.72 -9.87
CA THR A 302 -23.80 -5.33 -9.63
C THR A 302 -22.95 -4.33 -10.42
N MET A 303 -21.64 -4.55 -10.55
CA MET A 303 -20.76 -3.73 -11.40
C MET A 303 -21.27 -3.67 -12.84
N ARG A 304 -21.68 -4.81 -13.42
CA ARG A 304 -22.26 -4.88 -14.78
C ARG A 304 -23.55 -4.06 -14.92
N GLN A 305 -24.41 -4.08 -13.90
CA GLN A 305 -25.65 -3.30 -13.87
C GLN A 305 -25.38 -1.79 -13.80
N LEU A 306 -24.29 -1.39 -13.14
CA LEU A 306 -23.89 0.00 -12.93
C LEU A 306 -22.86 0.50 -13.99
N SER A 307 -22.81 -0.16 -15.14
CA SER A 307 -21.98 0.23 -16.30
C SER A 307 -20.46 0.28 -16.03
N TRP A 308 -19.98 -0.44 -15.02
CA TRP A 308 -18.55 -0.65 -14.85
C TRP A 308 -18.02 -1.55 -15.97
N LEU A 309 -16.89 -1.16 -16.54
CA LEU A 309 -16.25 -1.83 -17.67
C LEU A 309 -14.97 -2.55 -17.25
N ASN A 310 -14.45 -3.39 -18.14
CA ASN A 310 -13.19 -4.12 -17.98
C ASN A 310 -13.08 -4.87 -16.64
N ILE A 311 -14.18 -5.50 -16.24
CA ILE A 311 -14.28 -6.20 -14.96
C ILE A 311 -13.40 -7.46 -15.01
N SER A 312 -12.46 -7.56 -14.07
CA SER A 312 -11.49 -8.66 -14.03
C SER A 312 -11.18 -9.04 -12.58
N MET A 313 -11.25 -10.34 -12.29
CA MET A 313 -10.90 -10.90 -10.99
C MET A 313 -9.53 -11.57 -11.06
N VAL A 314 -8.70 -11.35 -10.05
CA VAL A 314 -7.39 -12.03 -9.89
C VAL A 314 -7.13 -12.34 -8.41
N GLU A 315 -6.15 -13.20 -8.16
CA GLU A 315 -5.55 -13.44 -6.84
C GLU A 315 -4.05 -13.17 -6.91
N VAL A 316 -3.41 -12.83 -5.79
CA VAL A 316 -1.97 -12.60 -5.71
C VAL A 316 -1.34 -13.60 -4.74
N ALA A 317 -0.47 -14.47 -5.26
CA ALA A 317 0.25 -15.45 -4.47
C ALA A 317 1.71 -15.01 -4.23
N GLN A 318 2.07 -14.74 -2.97
CA GLN A 318 3.43 -14.40 -2.57
C GLN A 318 4.08 -15.58 -1.84
N ARG A 319 5.36 -15.84 -2.11
CA ARG A 319 6.19 -16.78 -1.35
C ARG A 319 7.51 -16.11 -1.00
N ARG A 320 7.87 -16.12 0.28
CA ARG A 320 9.21 -15.71 0.71
C ARG A 320 10.17 -16.90 0.64
N LEU A 321 11.35 -16.65 0.09
CA LEU A 321 12.42 -17.64 0.00
C LEU A 321 13.52 -17.32 1.00
N ASP A 322 13.80 -18.27 1.89
CA ASP A 322 14.98 -18.25 2.74
C ASP A 322 16.14 -18.94 2.03
N VAL A 323 17.24 -18.22 1.88
CA VAL A 323 18.49 -18.78 1.38
C VAL A 323 19.30 -19.32 2.55
N LYS A 324 19.63 -20.61 2.51
CA LYS A 324 20.38 -21.31 3.56
C LYS A 324 21.47 -22.17 2.93
N ARG A 325 22.52 -22.46 3.69
CA ARG A 325 23.51 -23.46 3.32
C ARG A 325 23.23 -24.74 4.08
N ASP A 326 22.88 -25.79 3.35
CA ASP A 326 22.65 -27.11 3.93
C ASP A 326 24.02 -27.76 4.17
N ARG A 327 24.34 -28.00 5.44
CA ARG A 327 25.63 -28.54 5.86
C ARG A 327 25.40 -30.01 6.19
N VAL A 328 25.90 -30.89 5.33
CA VAL A 328 25.80 -32.34 5.47
C VAL A 328 27.21 -32.92 5.35
N GLY A 329 27.56 -33.82 6.25
CA GLY A 329 28.87 -34.45 6.31
C GLY A 329 29.35 -34.65 7.75
N LEU A 330 30.18 -35.65 7.98
CA LEU A 330 30.85 -35.89 9.25
C LEU A 330 31.91 -34.81 9.53
N ASP A 331 32.44 -34.16 8.48
CA ASP A 331 33.32 -32.99 8.60
C ASP A 331 32.65 -31.76 9.24
N THR A 332 31.32 -31.78 9.38
CA THR A 332 30.53 -30.72 10.00
C THR A 332 30.14 -31.01 11.45
N GLU A 333 30.73 -32.02 12.08
CA GLU A 333 30.51 -32.33 13.49
C GLU A 333 30.86 -31.14 14.41
N GLY A 334 29.96 -30.84 15.36
CA GLY A 334 30.08 -29.67 16.25
C GLY A 334 29.61 -28.34 15.64
N VAL A 335 29.26 -28.30 14.35
CA VAL A 335 28.70 -27.10 13.71
C VAL A 335 27.19 -27.01 13.99
N ARG A 336 26.76 -25.89 14.60
CA ARG A 336 25.34 -25.66 14.91
C ARG A 336 24.48 -25.71 13.64
N GLY A 337 23.45 -26.57 13.65
CA GLY A 337 22.49 -26.71 12.55
C GLY A 337 22.99 -27.54 11.37
N ALA A 338 24.13 -28.22 11.50
CA ALA A 338 24.60 -29.17 10.50
C ALA A 338 24.02 -30.58 10.73
N THR A 339 23.86 -31.32 9.65
CA THR A 339 23.34 -32.69 9.61
C THR A 339 24.53 -33.64 9.55
N THR A 340 24.89 -34.24 10.68
CA THR A 340 26.07 -35.13 10.82
C THR A 340 25.77 -36.53 10.29
N PHE A 341 25.47 -36.61 8.99
CA PHE A 341 25.34 -37.84 8.22
C PHE A 341 26.40 -37.86 7.13
N PRO A 342 26.87 -39.05 6.72
CA PRO A 342 27.80 -39.16 5.59
C PRO A 342 27.20 -38.52 4.33
N LYS A 343 27.96 -37.62 3.70
CA LYS A 343 27.56 -36.92 2.47
C LYS A 343 27.87 -37.76 1.22
N THR A 344 28.83 -38.67 1.31
CA THR A 344 29.17 -39.62 0.23
C THR A 344 29.22 -41.07 0.73
N VAL A 345 29.23 -42.00 -0.21
CA VAL A 345 29.34 -43.44 0.08
C VAL A 345 30.68 -43.76 0.74
N GLU A 346 31.76 -43.12 0.30
CA GLU A 346 33.10 -43.29 0.85
C GLU A 346 33.14 -42.87 2.32
N GLU A 347 32.51 -41.74 2.65
CA GLU A 347 32.38 -41.26 4.03
C GLU A 347 31.52 -42.21 4.88
N ALA A 348 30.46 -42.79 4.31
CA ALA A 348 29.60 -43.74 5.01
C ALA A 348 30.36 -45.03 5.33
N VAL A 349 31.12 -45.55 4.36
CA VAL A 349 31.96 -46.75 4.53
C VAL A 349 33.10 -46.48 5.51
N ALA A 350 33.74 -45.31 5.44
CA ALA A 350 34.80 -44.93 6.37
C ALA A 350 34.27 -44.85 7.82
N LYS A 351 33.08 -44.26 8.01
CA LYS A 351 32.40 -44.23 9.31
C LYS A 351 32.10 -45.64 9.82
N LEU A 352 31.54 -46.49 8.98
CA LEU A 352 31.18 -47.87 9.36
C LEU A 352 32.42 -48.66 9.81
N ARG A 353 33.53 -48.56 9.09
CA ARG A 353 34.81 -49.19 9.48
C ARG A 353 35.30 -48.68 10.84
N SER A 354 35.24 -47.37 11.06
CA SER A 354 35.62 -46.76 12.34
C SER A 354 34.72 -47.22 13.50
N ASP A 355 33.41 -47.32 13.27
CA ASP A 355 32.46 -47.81 14.25
C ASP A 355 32.71 -49.29 14.59
N GLU A 356 33.04 -50.13 13.60
CA GLU A 356 33.43 -51.53 13.81
C GLU A 356 34.74 -51.68 14.60
N GLU A 357 35.78 -50.91 14.27
CA GLU A 357 37.04 -50.88 15.01
C GLU A 357 36.82 -50.46 16.46
N ARG A 358 36.00 -49.42 16.67
CA ARG A 358 35.61 -48.98 18.01
C ARG A 358 34.86 -50.07 18.77
N ALA A 359 33.94 -50.78 18.12
CA ALA A 359 33.21 -51.89 18.74
C ALA A 359 34.14 -53.04 19.14
N LYS A 360 35.15 -53.37 18.31
CA LYS A 360 36.21 -54.34 18.64
C LYS A 360 37.02 -53.87 19.85
N LEU A 361 37.51 -52.64 19.86
CA LEU A 361 38.26 -52.09 21.00
C LEU A 361 37.45 -52.11 22.30
N ILE A 362 36.15 -51.77 22.25
CA ILE A 362 35.27 -51.85 23.43
C ILE A 362 35.10 -53.30 23.90
N ARG A 363 34.99 -54.26 22.98
CA ARG A 363 34.89 -55.68 23.29
C ARG A 363 36.17 -56.20 23.95
N ASP A 364 37.33 -55.86 23.41
CA ASP A 364 38.64 -56.28 23.92
C ASP A 364 38.94 -55.62 25.28
N HIS A 365 38.60 -54.34 25.43
CA HIS A 365 38.71 -53.62 26.70
C HIS A 365 37.78 -54.18 27.79
N ARG A 366 36.63 -54.76 27.42
CA ARG A 366 35.75 -55.45 28.39
C ARG A 366 36.34 -56.78 28.85
N GLN A 367 37.19 -57.42 28.05
CA GLN A 367 37.86 -58.68 28.39
C GLN A 367 39.12 -58.46 29.25
N THR A 368 39.83 -57.35 29.06
CA THR A 368 41.10 -57.02 29.74
C THR A 368 40.93 -56.13 30.99
N LYS A 369 39.69 -55.88 31.41
CA LYS A 369 39.35 -54.94 32.49
C LYS A 369 39.94 -55.32 33.87
N ASP A 370 40.15 -56.61 34.10
CA ASP A 370 40.64 -57.14 35.38
C ASP A 370 42.17 -57.40 35.39
N GLU A 371 42.89 -57.02 34.31
CA GLU A 371 44.33 -57.19 34.20
C GLU A 371 45.12 -56.04 34.90
N PRO A 372 46.28 -56.34 35.52
CA PRO A 372 47.03 -55.37 36.33
C PRO A 372 47.68 -54.22 35.54
N ASN A 373 47.73 -54.28 34.20
CA ASN A 373 48.31 -53.26 33.33
C ASN A 373 47.24 -52.50 32.51
N TYR A 374 46.01 -52.46 33.02
CA TYR A 374 44.85 -51.85 32.37
C TYR A 374 45.03 -50.35 32.13
N GLN A 375 44.79 -49.90 30.89
CA GLN A 375 44.68 -48.49 30.53
C GLN A 375 43.26 -48.18 30.00
N PRO A 376 42.59 -47.13 30.49
CA PRO A 376 41.25 -46.78 30.06
C PRO A 376 41.22 -46.29 28.60
N ILE A 377 40.17 -46.64 27.84
CA ILE A 377 39.94 -46.07 26.49
C ILE A 377 39.89 -44.53 26.58
N VAL A 378 40.82 -43.87 25.90
CA VAL A 378 40.84 -42.41 25.73
C VAL A 378 39.55 -41.99 25.01
N LYS A 379 38.75 -41.14 25.64
CA LYS A 379 37.39 -40.79 25.18
C LYS A 379 37.32 -39.83 23.99
N GLU A 380 38.44 -39.42 23.42
CA GLU A 380 38.45 -38.29 22.49
C GLU A 380 39.39 -38.51 21.30
N THR A 381 38.93 -39.26 20.31
CA THR A 381 39.34 -38.99 18.93
C THR A 381 38.14 -39.22 18.02
N PRO A 382 37.50 -38.16 17.48
CA PRO A 382 36.68 -38.34 16.30
C PRO A 382 37.61 -38.90 15.21
N PHE A 383 37.35 -40.13 14.78
CA PHE A 383 38.21 -40.85 13.83
C PHE A 383 38.10 -40.28 12.41
N TYR A 384 37.10 -39.43 12.17
CA TYR A 384 36.94 -38.71 10.91
C TYR A 384 37.52 -37.30 11.05
N LYS A 385 38.78 -37.12 10.63
CA LYS A 385 39.58 -35.91 10.88
C LYS A 385 39.88 -35.07 9.64
N GLU A 386 39.00 -35.06 8.65
CA GLU A 386 39.07 -34.01 7.62
C GLU A 386 38.13 -32.88 7.99
N LYS A 387 38.58 -31.98 8.87
CA LYS A 387 37.92 -30.69 9.02
C LYS A 387 38.12 -29.95 7.70
N SER A 388 37.03 -29.56 7.05
CA SER A 388 37.13 -28.81 5.80
C SER A 388 37.89 -27.49 6.02
N ASN A 389 38.82 -27.16 5.13
CA ASN A 389 39.52 -25.87 5.11
C ASN A 389 38.61 -24.72 4.63
N VAL A 390 37.35 -25.02 4.30
CA VAL A 390 36.38 -24.02 3.85
C VAL A 390 35.85 -23.26 5.07
N PRO A 391 35.81 -21.91 5.04
CA PRO A 391 35.23 -21.13 6.12
C PRO A 391 33.77 -21.51 6.40
N LEU A 392 33.35 -21.49 7.67
CA LEU A 392 32.00 -21.90 8.10
C LEU A 392 30.88 -21.22 7.29
N TYR A 393 31.02 -19.95 6.92
CA TYR A 393 30.03 -19.21 6.14
C TYR A 393 29.90 -19.69 4.67
N ALA A 394 30.94 -20.36 4.15
CA ALA A 394 31.00 -20.90 2.78
C ALA A 394 30.76 -22.42 2.73
N GLN A 395 30.79 -23.10 3.88
CA GLN A 395 30.50 -24.54 3.98
C GLN A 395 29.02 -24.86 3.70
N GLY A 396 28.80 -26.02 3.08
CA GLY A 396 27.47 -26.55 2.76
C GLY A 396 26.94 -26.11 1.40
N ARG A 397 25.96 -26.86 0.90
CA ARG A 397 25.31 -26.62 -0.39
C ARG A 397 24.34 -25.45 -0.28
N LEU A 398 24.44 -24.48 -1.19
CA LEU A 398 23.48 -23.39 -1.27
C LEU A 398 22.10 -23.95 -1.67
N THR A 399 21.10 -23.69 -0.83
CA THR A 399 19.71 -24.13 -1.01
C THR A 399 18.76 -22.98 -0.67
N HIS A 400 17.52 -23.09 -1.13
CA HIS A 400 16.45 -22.21 -0.69
C HIS A 400 15.31 -23.04 -0.10
N ARG A 401 14.60 -22.50 0.87
CA ARG A 401 13.36 -23.06 1.41
C ARG A 401 12.32 -21.94 1.49
N SER A 402 11.08 -22.26 1.15
CA SER A 402 9.98 -21.34 1.42
C SER A 402 9.76 -21.22 2.93
N GLU A 403 9.14 -20.12 3.34
CA GLU A 403 8.67 -19.96 4.72
C GLU A 403 7.70 -21.10 5.12
N PRO A 404 7.71 -21.51 6.40
CA PRO A 404 6.89 -22.64 6.86
C PRO A 404 5.40 -22.32 6.79
N ASP A 405 5.01 -21.09 7.15
CA ASP A 405 3.62 -20.66 7.17
C ASP A 405 3.33 -19.81 5.93
N LEU A 406 2.76 -20.46 4.91
CA LEU A 406 2.34 -19.79 3.68
C LEU A 406 0.93 -19.24 3.83
N ARG A 407 0.75 -17.98 3.42
CA ARG A 407 -0.57 -17.40 3.22
C ARG A 407 -1.06 -17.80 1.85
N THR A 408 -1.78 -18.91 1.80
CA THR A 408 -2.25 -19.52 0.55
C THR A 408 -3.38 -18.73 -0.11
N HIS A 409 -4.18 -18.01 0.68
CA HIS A 409 -5.26 -17.14 0.20
C HIS A 409 -5.39 -15.93 1.12
N THR A 410 -5.47 -14.74 0.54
CA THR A 410 -5.82 -13.50 1.25
C THR A 410 -7.24 -13.09 0.87
N SER A 411 -7.47 -12.75 -0.40
CA SER A 411 -8.78 -12.49 -0.98
C SER A 411 -8.72 -12.45 -2.51
N TYR A 412 -9.89 -12.55 -3.13
CA TYR A 412 -10.07 -12.24 -4.55
C TYR A 412 -10.12 -10.72 -4.75
N LEU A 413 -9.37 -10.26 -5.75
CA LEU A 413 -9.29 -8.85 -6.14
C LEU A 413 -10.10 -8.65 -7.42
N VAL A 414 -11.25 -7.98 -7.31
CA VAL A 414 -12.08 -7.64 -8.48
C VAL A 414 -11.82 -6.20 -8.87
N PHE A 415 -11.26 -6.01 -10.06
CA PHE A 415 -10.98 -4.71 -10.65
C PHE A 415 -12.06 -4.34 -11.66
N ALA A 416 -12.36 -3.04 -11.75
CA ALA A 416 -13.22 -2.49 -12.77
C ALA A 416 -12.86 -1.02 -13.07
N ILE A 417 -13.32 -0.52 -14.22
CA ILE A 417 -13.09 0.85 -14.68
C ILE A 417 -14.43 1.49 -15.01
N LEU A 418 -14.70 2.66 -14.43
CA LEU A 418 -15.82 3.49 -14.85
C LEU A 418 -15.29 4.65 -15.70
N PRO A 419 -15.54 4.66 -17.02
CA PRO A 419 -15.12 5.75 -17.88
C PRO A 419 -15.77 7.07 -17.47
N ARG A 420 -15.25 8.18 -18.01
CA ARG A 420 -15.89 9.49 -17.86
C ARG A 420 -17.29 9.46 -18.48
N SER A 421 -18.19 10.31 -17.97
CA SER A 421 -19.41 10.61 -18.71
C SER A 421 -19.02 11.20 -20.06
N TRP A 422 -19.61 10.67 -21.13
CA TRP A 422 -19.43 11.17 -22.48
C TRP A 422 -20.71 11.87 -22.90
N SER A 423 -20.68 13.20 -22.95
CA SER A 423 -21.83 13.99 -23.36
C SER A 423 -21.93 14.10 -24.88
N GLU A 424 -23.11 14.47 -25.38
CA GLU A 424 -23.30 14.75 -26.80
C GLU A 424 -22.47 15.96 -27.26
N GLU A 425 -22.21 16.91 -26.36
CA GLU A 425 -21.30 18.03 -26.62
C GLU A 425 -19.84 17.56 -26.78
N ASP A 426 -19.41 16.59 -25.97
CA ASP A 426 -18.07 15.98 -26.09
C ASP A 426 -17.94 15.20 -27.40
N GLU A 427 -18.99 14.46 -27.79
CA GLU A 427 -19.08 13.79 -29.08
C GLU A 427 -18.96 14.79 -30.25
N GLN A 428 -19.67 15.91 -30.19
CA GLN A 428 -19.59 16.96 -31.21
C GLN A 428 -18.21 17.62 -31.26
N LYS A 429 -17.59 17.92 -30.10
CA LYS A 429 -16.22 18.45 -30.03
C LYS A 429 -15.22 17.47 -30.64
N CYS A 430 -15.34 16.19 -30.30
CA CYS A 430 -14.52 15.12 -30.86
C CYS A 430 -14.67 15.04 -32.38
N ARG A 431 -15.90 15.02 -32.91
CA ARG A 431 -16.14 15.02 -34.37
C ARG A 431 -15.59 16.25 -35.08
N LYS A 432 -15.62 17.42 -34.44
CA LYS A 432 -15.03 18.65 -35.00
C LYS A 432 -13.50 18.58 -35.04
N GLN A 433 -12.88 18.00 -34.01
CA GLN A 433 -11.43 17.90 -33.89
C GLN A 433 -10.85 16.75 -34.72
N TRP A 434 -11.60 15.65 -34.88
CA TRP A 434 -11.26 14.51 -35.72
C TRP A 434 -12.44 14.22 -36.67
N PRO A 435 -12.57 15.00 -37.76
CA PRO A 435 -13.62 14.77 -38.74
C PRO A 435 -13.43 13.39 -39.37
N SER A 436 -14.46 12.55 -39.25
CA SER A 436 -14.55 11.27 -39.94
C SER A 436 -14.35 11.47 -41.45
N ALA A 437 -13.45 10.69 -42.07
CA ALA A 437 -13.26 10.69 -43.52
C ALA A 437 -14.51 10.23 -44.28
N GLN A 438 -15.43 9.52 -43.61
CA GLN A 438 -16.76 9.23 -44.11
C GLN A 438 -17.75 10.23 -43.52
N ILE A 439 -18.12 11.23 -44.33
CA ILE A 439 -19.23 12.12 -44.03
C ILE A 439 -20.52 11.27 -44.10
N SER A 440 -20.95 10.70 -42.96
CA SER A 440 -22.36 10.37 -42.83
C SER A 440 -23.10 11.70 -42.75
N LYS A 441 -23.98 11.95 -43.72
CA LYS A 441 -24.88 13.10 -43.69
C LYS A 441 -25.61 13.10 -42.35
N THR A 442 -25.72 14.28 -41.75
CA THR A 442 -26.33 14.55 -40.45
C THR A 442 -27.62 13.74 -40.25
N ASP A 443 -27.67 12.94 -39.18
CA ASP A 443 -28.77 12.03 -38.80
C ASP A 443 -30.11 12.73 -38.42
N ASN A 444 -30.27 14.03 -38.70
CA ASN A 444 -31.42 14.82 -38.26
C ASN A 444 -32.45 15.15 -39.35
N GLU A 445 -32.33 14.62 -40.57
CA GLU A 445 -33.40 14.72 -41.57
C GLU A 445 -33.99 13.34 -41.88
N PRO A 446 -35.31 13.12 -41.68
CA PRO A 446 -35.94 11.85 -42.05
C PRO A 446 -35.74 11.60 -43.56
N PRO A 447 -35.43 10.37 -43.98
CA PRO A 447 -35.12 10.08 -45.37
C PRO A 447 -36.32 10.44 -46.25
N LEU A 448 -36.13 11.42 -47.14
CA LEU A 448 -37.13 11.81 -48.13
C LEU A 448 -37.56 10.58 -48.94
N SER A 449 -38.86 10.34 -49.00
CA SER A 449 -39.42 9.22 -49.78
C SER A 449 -38.96 9.30 -51.24
N LYS A 450 -38.75 8.16 -51.91
CA LYS A 450 -38.40 8.09 -53.35
C LYS A 450 -39.29 8.99 -54.23
N LYS A 451 -40.55 9.19 -53.82
CA LYS A 451 -41.51 10.06 -54.51
C LYS A 451 -41.20 11.55 -54.32
N GLN A 452 -40.73 11.96 -53.14
CA GLN A 452 -40.33 13.33 -52.83
C GLN A 452 -39.01 13.68 -53.54
N MET A 453 -38.03 12.77 -53.56
CA MET A 453 -36.78 12.96 -54.29
C MET A 453 -37.02 13.14 -55.80
N LYS A 454 -37.90 12.31 -56.40
CA LYS A 454 -38.25 12.44 -57.83
C LYS A 454 -38.96 13.77 -58.13
N LYS A 455 -39.80 14.26 -57.20
CA LYS A 455 -40.50 15.55 -57.35
C LYS A 455 -39.53 16.74 -57.25
N GLN A 456 -38.60 16.71 -56.29
CA GLN A 456 -37.56 17.75 -56.16
C GLN A 456 -36.63 17.79 -57.37
N ALA A 457 -36.15 16.62 -57.83
CA ALA A 457 -35.32 16.54 -59.03
C ALA A 457 -36.05 17.06 -60.29
N ALA A 458 -37.36 16.84 -60.41
CA ALA A 458 -38.15 17.36 -61.52
C ALA A 458 -38.30 18.90 -61.46
N ILE A 459 -38.51 19.45 -60.26
CA ILE A 459 -38.59 20.90 -60.03
C ILE A 459 -37.24 21.56 -60.34
N GLU A 460 -36.14 20.94 -59.92
CA GLU A 460 -34.79 21.46 -60.16
C GLU A 460 -34.43 21.44 -61.66
N ARG A 461 -34.82 20.36 -62.37
CA ARG A 461 -34.70 20.29 -63.84
C ARG A 461 -35.54 21.35 -64.55
N ALA A 462 -36.72 21.65 -64.04
CA ALA A 462 -37.58 22.70 -64.58
C ALA A 462 -36.95 24.08 -64.39
N LYS A 463 -36.41 24.37 -63.19
CA LYS A 463 -35.69 25.63 -62.91
C LYS A 463 -34.44 25.80 -63.78
N LEU A 464 -33.67 24.73 -63.99
CA LEU A 464 -32.50 24.76 -64.88
C LEU A 464 -32.89 25.07 -66.32
N LYS A 465 -33.98 24.46 -66.82
CA LYS A 465 -34.50 24.77 -68.16
C LYS A 465 -35.02 26.20 -68.26
N GLU A 466 -35.64 26.72 -67.22
CA GLU A 466 -36.14 28.10 -67.18
C GLU A 466 -34.97 29.11 -67.16
N ALA A 467 -33.91 28.80 -66.41
CA ALA A 467 -32.68 29.60 -66.39
C ALA A 467 -31.92 29.54 -67.72
N GLU A 468 -31.85 28.39 -68.39
CA GLU A 468 -31.29 28.28 -69.74
C GLU A 468 -32.12 29.08 -70.76
N LYS A 469 -33.44 29.05 -70.65
CA LYS A 469 -34.32 29.81 -71.53
C LYS A 469 -34.16 31.31 -71.35
N GLN A 470 -34.07 31.79 -70.10
CA GLN A 470 -33.77 33.19 -69.79
C GLN A 470 -32.38 33.63 -70.28
N LYS A 471 -31.36 32.76 -70.18
CA LYS A 471 -30.03 33.04 -70.76
C LYS A 471 -30.04 33.11 -72.28
N THR A 472 -30.87 32.30 -72.93
CA THR A 472 -30.98 32.29 -74.40
C THR A 472 -31.75 33.53 -74.89
N GLU A 473 -32.78 33.95 -74.16
CA GLU A 473 -33.54 35.18 -74.44
C GLU A 473 -32.67 36.45 -74.23
N GLN A 474 -31.83 36.48 -73.17
CA GLN A 474 -30.84 37.56 -72.98
C GLN A 474 -29.77 37.60 -74.08
N ALA A 475 -29.28 36.45 -74.52
CA ALA A 475 -28.29 36.37 -75.60
C ALA A 475 -28.86 36.82 -76.97
N GLN A 476 -30.16 36.61 -77.20
CA GLN A 476 -30.84 37.12 -78.41
C GLN A 476 -31.04 38.64 -78.35
N SER A 477 -31.35 39.22 -77.18
CA SER A 477 -31.45 40.69 -77.04
C SER A 477 -30.11 41.42 -77.21
N GLU A 478 -28.99 40.83 -76.77
CA GLU A 478 -27.65 41.41 -76.99
C GLU A 478 -27.15 41.29 -78.43
N SER A 479 -27.72 40.37 -79.22
CA SER A 479 -27.36 40.21 -80.65
C SER A 479 -28.08 41.18 -81.57
N GLY A 480 -29.27 41.68 -81.18
CA GLY A 480 -30.03 42.68 -81.94
C GLY A 480 -29.38 44.07 -81.92
N ASP A 481 -28.75 44.43 -80.81
CA ASP A 481 -28.17 45.76 -80.56
C ASP A 481 -26.80 45.98 -81.26
N LYS A 482 -26.19 44.90 -81.78
CA LYS A 482 -24.94 44.98 -82.58
C LYS A 482 -25.15 45.12 -84.09
N THR A 483 -26.39 45.04 -84.56
CA THR A 483 -26.73 45.23 -85.99
C THR A 483 -27.13 46.66 -86.33
N GLU A 484 -27.57 47.47 -85.36
CA GLU A 484 -27.87 48.90 -85.58
C GLU A 484 -26.65 49.81 -85.38
N ALA A 485 -25.64 49.42 -84.61
CA ALA A 485 -24.41 50.21 -84.41
C ALA A 485 -23.33 50.04 -85.51
N LYS A 486 -23.60 49.29 -86.59
CA LYS A 486 -22.61 49.06 -87.69
C LYS A 486 -23.05 49.60 -89.05
N VAL A 487 -24.14 50.35 -89.11
CA VAL A 487 -24.64 51.01 -90.34
C VAL A 487 -24.43 52.54 -90.32
N GLU A 488 -24.04 53.14 -89.20
CA GLU A 488 -23.81 54.60 -89.10
C GLU A 488 -22.33 55.06 -89.10
N GLU A 489 -21.34 54.17 -89.25
CA GLU A 489 -19.91 54.54 -89.22
C GLU A 489 -19.14 54.11 -90.50
N GLN A 490 -19.76 54.28 -91.67
CA GLN A 490 -19.07 54.23 -92.99
C GLN A 490 -19.50 55.34 -93.97
N THR A 491 -19.92 56.49 -93.44
CA THR A 491 -20.05 57.74 -94.21
C THR A 491 -19.27 58.87 -93.54
N SER A 492 -17.94 58.77 -93.54
CA SER A 492 -17.05 59.93 -93.44
C SER A 492 -15.59 59.54 -93.77
N GLU A 493 -15.06 60.18 -94.81
CA GLU A 493 -13.64 60.42 -95.10
C GLU A 493 -12.80 59.34 -95.85
N ALA A 494 -12.50 59.72 -97.10
CA ALA A 494 -11.26 59.59 -97.90
C ALA A 494 -10.51 58.25 -98.01
#